data_AF-A0A6B1ESL1-F1
#
_entry.id   AF-A0A6B1ESL1-F1
#
_cell.length_a   1.000
_cell.length_b   1.000
_cell.length_c   1.000
_cell.angle_alpha   90.00
_cell.angle_beta   90.00
_cell.angle_gamma   90.00
#
_symmetry.space_group_name_H-M   'P 1'
#
loop_
_entity.id
_entity.type
_entity.pdbx_description
1 polymer ?
#
loop_
_entity_poly.entity_id
_entity_poly.type
_entity_poly.pdbx_seq_one_letter_code
_entity_poly.pdbx_strand_id
1 'polypeptide(L)'
;TYDSKSGDVKTYVDGKMTHEAKGKGELSDNWGVSAAIGHHKNGRWFDGLMDEFYIFGRALSKDEIKEVMDGEFLSVEPANKLTTTWGSIKSSR
;
A
#
# COMPACT_ATOMS: atom_id res chain seq x y z
N THR A 1 3.22 -7.47 1.33
CA THR A 1 4.14 -6.87 0.35
C THR A 1 4.80 -7.97 -0.46
N TYR A 2 5.22 -7.65 -1.68
CA TYR A 2 5.92 -8.58 -2.56
C TYR A 2 7.05 -7.87 -3.32
N ASP A 3 8.24 -8.46 -3.31
CA ASP A 3 9.38 -8.02 -4.13
C ASP A 3 9.73 -9.13 -5.14
N SER A 4 9.65 -8.82 -6.44
CA SER A 4 9.90 -9.79 -7.51
C SER A 4 11.39 -10.13 -7.70
N LYS A 5 12.30 -9.26 -7.27
CA LYS A 5 13.75 -9.48 -7.38
C LYS A 5 14.24 -10.45 -6.31
N SER A 6 13.80 -10.26 -5.06
CA SER A 6 14.19 -11.15 -3.95
C SER A 6 13.24 -12.36 -3.80
N GLY A 7 12.04 -12.26 -4.36
CA GLY A 7 10.95 -13.21 -4.18
C GLY A 7 10.28 -13.13 -2.80
N ASP A 8 10.58 -12.13 -1.97
CA ASP A 8 10.02 -12.03 -0.62
C ASP A 8 8.53 -11.69 -0.65
N VAL A 9 7.72 -12.52 -0.01
CA VAL A 9 6.29 -12.28 0.22
C VAL A 9 6.10 -12.12 1.72
N LYS A 10 5.49 -11.02 2.16
CA LYS A 10 5.24 -10.74 3.58
C LYS A 10 3.80 -10.30 3.81
N THR A 11 3.18 -10.75 4.89
CA THR A 11 1.86 -10.28 5.33
C THR A 11 1.97 -9.65 6.72
N TYR A 12 1.13 -8.64 6.96
CA TYR A 12 1.14 -7.86 8.19
C TYR A 12 -0.29 -7.70 8.69
N VAL A 13 -0.47 -7.77 10.01
CA VAL A 13 -1.72 -7.48 10.71
C VAL A 13 -1.35 -6.57 11.88
N ASP A 14 -2.06 -5.46 12.03
CA ASP A 14 -1.76 -4.42 13.03
C ASP A 14 -0.28 -4.01 13.04
N GLY A 15 0.31 -3.88 11.85
CA GLY A 15 1.71 -3.45 11.65
C GLY A 15 2.75 -4.51 12.00
N LYS A 16 2.32 -5.67 12.49
CA LYS A 16 3.18 -6.79 12.83
C LYS A 16 3.20 -7.81 11.69
N MET A 17 4.41 -8.21 11.27
CA MET A 17 4.56 -9.28 10.28
C MET A 17 4.03 -10.59 10.85
N THR A 18 3.14 -11.25 10.11
CA THR A 18 2.52 -12.51 10.53
C THR A 18 3.05 -13.70 9.74
N HIS A 19 3.35 -13.51 8.44
CA HIS A 19 3.89 -14.58 7.60
C HIS A 19 4.92 -14.04 6.62
N GLU A 20 5.88 -14.91 6.30
CA GLU A 20 6.88 -14.71 5.27
C GLU A 20 6.97 -15.97 4.40
N ALA A 21 7.11 -15.78 3.09
CA ALA A 21 7.27 -16.85 2.12
C ALA A 21 8.14 -16.39 0.94
N LYS A 22 8.50 -17.35 0.08
CA LYS A 22 9.16 -17.08 -1.20
C LYS A 22 8.20 -17.29 -2.37
N GLY A 23 7.92 -16.21 -3.09
CA GLY A 23 7.25 -16.21 -4.38
C GLY A 23 8.24 -16.28 -5.55
N LYS A 24 7.71 -16.40 -6.77
CA LYS A 24 8.49 -16.41 -8.01
C LYS A 24 7.71 -15.68 -9.11
N GLY A 25 8.45 -15.04 -10.02
CA GLY A 25 7.89 -14.37 -11.20
C GLY A 25 7.45 -12.94 -10.92
N GLU A 26 6.71 -12.37 -11.84
CA GLU A 26 6.08 -11.06 -11.67
C GLU A 26 4.62 -11.25 -11.28
N LEU A 27 4.02 -10.25 -10.61
CA LEU A 27 2.58 -10.25 -10.39
C LEU A 27 1.89 -10.10 -11.74
N SER A 28 0.85 -10.91 -11.95
CA SER A 28 0.01 -10.80 -13.14
C SER A 28 -0.61 -9.41 -13.20
N ASP A 29 -0.49 -8.76 -14.36
CA ASP A 29 -1.07 -7.46 -14.70
C ASP A 29 -2.39 -7.59 -15.48
N ASN A 30 -2.71 -8.80 -15.95
CA ASN A 30 -3.93 -9.13 -16.65
C ASN A 30 -4.56 -10.41 -16.09
N TRP A 31 -5.62 -10.25 -15.31
CA TRP A 31 -6.34 -11.35 -14.67
C TRP A 31 -7.48 -11.91 -15.52
N GLY A 32 -7.69 -11.40 -16.74
CA GLY A 32 -8.84 -11.76 -17.60
C GLY A 32 -10.20 -11.37 -16.99
N VAL A 33 -10.19 -10.59 -15.91
CA VAL A 33 -11.35 -10.11 -15.16
C VAL A 33 -11.08 -8.70 -14.62
N SER A 34 -12.13 -7.98 -14.26
CA SER A 34 -12.01 -6.70 -13.56
C SER A 34 -11.48 -6.89 -12.14
N ALA A 35 -10.59 -5.99 -11.70
CA ALA A 35 -10.26 -5.85 -10.29
C ALA A 35 -11.51 -5.42 -9.51
N ALA A 36 -11.75 -6.03 -8.35
CA ALA A 36 -12.85 -5.70 -7.47
C ALA A 36 -12.39 -5.73 -6.01
N ILE A 37 -12.97 -4.86 -5.20
CA ILE A 37 -12.79 -4.82 -3.75
C ILE A 37 -14.09 -5.33 -3.12
N GLY A 38 -13.99 -6.22 -2.14
CA GLY A 38 -15.15 -6.79 -1.45
C GLY A 38 -15.96 -7.81 -2.24
N HIS A 39 -15.50 -8.20 -3.44
CA HIS A 39 -16.14 -9.23 -4.26
C HIS A 39 -15.10 -10.14 -4.90
N HIS A 40 -15.33 -11.44 -4.81
CA HIS A 40 -14.58 -12.46 -5.54
C HIS A 40 -15.53 -13.34 -6.36
N LYS A 41 -15.01 -13.99 -7.42
CA LYS A 41 -15.80 -14.87 -8.31
C LYS A 41 -16.69 -15.84 -7.52
N ASN A 42 -17.85 -16.16 -8.12
CA ASN A 42 -18.89 -17.04 -7.58
C ASN A 42 -19.59 -16.50 -6.31
N GLY A 43 -19.82 -15.19 -6.23
CA GLY A 43 -20.70 -14.59 -5.22
C GLY A 43 -20.14 -14.59 -3.80
N ARG A 44 -18.81 -14.57 -3.66
CA ARG A 44 -18.15 -14.43 -2.36
C ARG A 44 -17.99 -12.95 -2.04
N TRP A 45 -19.00 -12.40 -1.38
CA TRP A 45 -19.04 -11.01 -0.93
C TRP A 45 -18.35 -10.87 0.41
N PHE A 46 -17.63 -9.77 0.59
CA PHE A 46 -17.19 -9.30 1.89
C PHE A 46 -18.39 -8.67 2.61
N ASP A 47 -18.60 -9.05 3.87
CA ASP A 47 -19.66 -8.51 4.72
C ASP A 47 -19.03 -7.74 5.89
N GLY A 48 -18.98 -6.41 5.76
CA GLY A 48 -18.34 -5.52 6.72
C GLY A 48 -18.05 -4.13 6.16
N LEU A 49 -17.41 -3.29 6.97
CA LEU A 49 -16.95 -1.97 6.58
C LEU A 49 -15.49 -2.04 6.10
N MET A 50 -15.17 -1.24 5.08
CA MET A 50 -13.83 -1.12 4.53
C MET A 50 -13.58 0.35 4.18
N ASP A 51 -12.40 0.84 4.53
CA ASP A 51 -11.97 2.20 4.26
C ASP A 51 -10.44 2.23 4.05
N GLU A 52 -9.92 3.32 3.51
CA GLU A 52 -8.49 3.61 3.38
C GLU A 52 -7.69 2.51 2.64
N PHE A 53 -8.11 2.22 1.40
CA PHE A 53 -7.49 1.21 0.55
C PHE A 53 -6.37 1.78 -0.33
N TYR A 54 -5.20 1.14 -0.28
CA TYR A 54 -4.01 1.53 -1.04
C TYR A 54 -3.44 0.37 -1.87
N ILE A 55 -2.95 0.68 -3.07
CA ILE A 55 -2.16 -0.24 -3.91
C ILE A 55 -0.83 0.43 -4.23
N PHE A 56 0.27 -0.31 -4.05
CA PHE A 56 1.62 0.15 -4.32
C PHE A 56 2.25 -0.66 -5.44
N GLY A 57 2.97 0.02 -6.35
CA GLY A 57 3.77 -0.62 -7.40
C GLY A 57 5.11 -1.19 -6.91
N ARG A 58 5.33 -1.29 -5.59
CA ARG A 58 6.56 -1.79 -4.97
C ARG A 58 6.28 -2.45 -3.63
N ALA A 59 7.24 -3.24 -3.14
CA ALA A 59 7.24 -3.67 -1.76
C ALA A 59 7.45 -2.49 -0.81
N LEU A 60 6.61 -2.39 0.21
CA LEU A 60 6.83 -1.48 1.33
C LEU A 60 7.77 -2.11 2.36
N SER A 61 8.57 -1.27 2.99
CA SER A 61 9.33 -1.57 4.19
C SER A 61 8.41 -1.63 5.42
N LYS A 62 8.95 -2.10 6.55
CA LYS A 62 8.18 -2.17 7.80
C LYS A 62 7.77 -0.79 8.34
N ASP A 63 8.63 0.20 8.17
CA ASP A 63 8.36 1.54 8.69
C ASP A 63 7.31 2.25 7.84
N GLU A 64 7.36 2.11 6.51
CA GLU A 64 6.31 2.60 5.61
C GLU A 64 4.94 1.96 5.88
N ILE A 65 4.91 0.68 6.29
CA ILE A 65 3.65 0.04 6.70
C ILE A 65 3.05 0.72 7.93
N LYS A 66 3.89 1.16 8.88
CA LYS A 66 3.39 1.91 10.05
C LYS A 66 2.92 3.29 9.65
N GLU A 67 3.66 4.00 8.80
CA GLU A 67 3.23 5.31 8.29
C GLU A 67 1.88 5.24 7.58
N VAL A 68 1.64 4.18 6.79
CA VAL A 68 0.32 3.93 6.16
C VAL A 68 -0.76 3.70 7.21
N MET A 69 -0.47 2.92 8.26
CA MET A 69 -1.43 2.65 9.34
C MET A 69 -1.78 3.88 10.17
N ASP A 70 -0.79 4.72 10.44
CA ASP A 70 -0.96 5.93 11.26
C ASP A 70 -1.63 7.06 10.45
N GLY A 71 -1.89 6.85 9.15
CA GLY A 71 -2.50 7.84 8.26
C GLY A 71 -1.54 8.95 7.83
N GLU A 72 -0.24 8.77 8.06
CA GLU A 72 0.82 9.73 7.73
C GLU A 72 1.34 9.55 6.30
N PHE A 73 0.89 8.50 5.61
CA PHE A 73 1.36 8.16 4.27
C PHE A 73 0.69 9.02 3.19
N LEU A 74 1.46 9.97 2.66
CA LEU A 74 1.04 10.79 1.53
C LEU A 74 1.44 10.12 0.21
N SER A 75 0.56 10.15 -0.80
CA SER A 75 0.87 9.61 -2.14
C SER A 75 2.02 10.36 -2.85
N VAL A 76 2.47 11.47 -2.29
CA VAL A 76 3.62 12.26 -2.73
C VAL A 76 4.47 12.58 -1.51
N GLU A 77 5.79 12.64 -1.66
CA GLU A 77 6.64 13.27 -0.65
C GLU A 77 6.44 14.80 -0.74
N PRO A 78 5.80 15.45 0.24
CA PRO A 78 5.66 16.90 0.23
C PRO A 78 6.97 17.58 0.62
N ALA A 79 7.88 16.88 1.31
CA ALA A 79 9.17 17.41 1.69
C ALA A 79 9.96 17.85 0.45
N ASN A 80 10.63 19.00 0.55
CA ASN A 80 11.46 19.57 -0.50
C ASN A 80 10.73 19.90 -1.82
N LYS A 81 9.40 19.97 -1.84
CA LYS A 81 8.65 20.50 -2.97
C LYS A 81 8.53 22.02 -2.86
N LEU A 82 8.71 22.74 -3.97
CA LEU A 82 8.61 24.21 -3.97
C LEU A 82 7.28 24.69 -3.39
N THR A 83 6.17 24.06 -3.76
CA THR A 83 4.82 24.43 -3.32
C THR A 83 4.66 24.36 -1.80
N THR A 84 5.13 23.28 -1.16
CA THR A 84 5.05 23.11 0.30
C THR A 84 6.02 24.03 1.02
N THR A 85 7.25 24.22 0.51
CA THR A 85 8.21 25.19 1.06
C THR A 85 7.65 26.61 1.06
N TRP A 86 7.07 27.07 -0.06
CA TRP A 86 6.46 28.40 -0.14
C TRP A 86 5.22 28.53 0.76
N GLY A 87 4.41 27.47 0.87
CA GLY A 87 3.28 27.41 1.80
C GLY A 87 3.73 27.60 3.25
N SER A 88 4.75 26.85 3.69
CA SER A 88 5.31 26.96 5.04
C SER A 88 5.85 28.37 5.32
N ILE A 89 6.64 28.95 4.40
CA ILE A 89 7.17 30.32 4.54
C ILE A 89 6.05 31.35 4.72
N LYS A 90 4.98 31.25 3.93
CA LYS A 90 3.86 32.19 4.03
C LYS A 90 3.02 31.99 5.28
N SER A 91 2.86 30.76 5.75
CA SER A 91 2.11 30.45 6.98
C SER A 91 2.85 30.85 8.27
N SER A 92 4.18 30.96 8.20
CA SER A 92 5.04 31.37 9.32
C SER A 92 5.11 32.89 9.55
N ARG A 93 4.25 33.68 8.89
CA ARG A 93 4.07 35.12 9.10
C ARG A 93 2.73 35.38 9.76
#